data_AF-A0A1I6KS21-F1
#
_entry.id   AF-A0A1I6KS21-F1
#
_cell.length_a   1.000
_cell.length_b   1.000
_cell.length_c   1.000
_cell.angle_alpha   90.00
_cell.angle_beta   90.00
_cell.angle_gamma   90.00
#
_symmetry.space_group_name_H-M   'P 1'
#
loop_
_entity.id
_entity.type
_entity.pdbx_description
1 polymer ?
#
loop_
_entity_poly.entity_id
_entity_poly.type
_entity_poly.pdbx_seq_one_letter_code
_entity_poly.pdbx_strand_id
1 'polypeptide(L)'
;MPENPLSSRSNSSDEPTPFDQLIAVSGHTPREAAFTSAFRGYDKDEVDAAIAGLTARVRAEAEQTTQLTERHRRVLAQGRQAVARLEAELETAKSESAERVQAEVDAAQAETRETLGRLEAELAAAQARAANAEQQTRGLTEELAGSADGTPSRHKFEEVLRVAEDQASVLLRNATDQGDRLLNAAREEIDNRRKEAKAEAEAIVSHAQHDAQQARLRIDTELTAHQARIERESAHAAEKVVQAEREAAAIRTEAEKGAAALRSMGARETELARADAEDAVRELRVRALEFEASLTRRQDDAQQEFLVLHNQAVAHAERITQDANEQVAASLEHAQRVASKAEDFERLMRAQAHQIEADANLRANEQLDRARVKAQQIMDMVTMHSQSVLRDAEDRTRQLRWQQQQLTSFMAEVSDLIRPETAFDASEAEPVEEAERIAEPAVSPEDGERGGESEADQADELERVEG
;
A
#
# COMPACT_ATOMS: atom_id res chain seq x y z
N MET A 1 21.59 57.18 45.80
CA MET A 1 21.41 55.84 46.42
C MET A 1 20.45 56.00 47.59
N PRO A 2 19.59 55.01 47.89
CA PRO A 2 19.55 53.67 47.30
C PRO A 2 19.05 53.63 45.84
N GLU A 3 19.35 52.52 45.16
CA GLU A 3 18.75 52.16 43.86
C GLU A 3 17.35 51.55 44.02
N ASN A 4 16.55 51.57 42.95
CA ASN A 4 15.31 50.80 42.83
C ASN A 4 15.58 49.59 41.92
N PRO A 5 15.42 48.33 42.38
CA PRO A 5 15.94 47.17 41.67
C PRO A 5 15.12 46.76 40.43
N LEU A 6 15.81 46.05 39.55
CA LEU A 6 15.36 45.49 38.28
C LEU A 6 13.99 44.80 38.35
N SER A 7 13.13 45.07 37.37
CA SER A 7 11.87 44.36 37.17
C SER A 7 12.13 42.91 36.74
N SER A 8 12.01 41.97 37.68
CA SER A 8 11.95 40.54 37.38
C SER A 8 10.66 40.23 36.61
N ARG A 9 10.76 39.92 35.31
CA ARG A 9 9.68 39.27 34.56
C ARG A 9 9.47 37.87 35.13
N SER A 10 8.46 37.69 35.97
CA SER A 10 7.92 36.36 36.30
C SER A 10 7.23 35.79 35.05
N ASN A 11 7.62 34.58 34.62
CA ASN A 11 6.87 33.85 33.60
C ASN A 11 5.47 33.50 34.15
N SER A 12 4.44 34.19 33.65
CA SER A 12 3.03 33.87 33.87
C SER A 12 2.48 33.18 32.61
N SER A 13 3.04 32.02 32.28
CA SER A 13 2.80 31.30 31.02
C SER A 13 2.59 29.80 31.23
N ASP A 14 1.92 29.44 32.33
CA ASP A 14 1.61 28.06 32.75
C ASP A 14 0.22 27.99 33.44
N GLU A 15 -0.70 28.91 33.12
CA GLU A 15 -2.11 28.76 33.47
C GLU A 15 -2.80 27.89 32.40
N PRO A 16 -3.33 26.69 32.72
CA PRO A 16 -3.97 25.82 31.74
C PRO A 16 -5.25 26.48 31.24
N THR A 17 -5.40 26.58 29.91
CA THR A 17 -6.50 27.34 29.31
C THR A 17 -7.86 26.71 29.63
N PRO A 18 -8.98 27.45 29.53
CA PRO A 18 -10.32 26.85 29.66
C PRO A 18 -10.55 25.68 28.68
N PHE A 19 -9.83 25.66 27.55
CA PHE A 19 -9.85 24.59 26.57
C PHE A 19 -9.11 23.34 27.06
N ASP A 20 -7.91 23.51 27.64
CA ASP A 20 -7.15 22.41 28.29
C ASP A 20 -7.95 21.80 29.45
N GLN A 21 -8.63 22.65 30.23
CA GLN A 21 -9.50 22.22 31.32
C GLN A 21 -10.71 21.42 30.79
N LEU A 22 -11.33 21.85 29.68
CA LEU A 22 -12.43 21.12 29.04
C LEU A 22 -11.97 19.75 28.49
N ILE A 23 -10.78 19.70 27.90
CA ILE A 23 -10.14 18.49 27.35
C ILE A 23 -9.78 17.51 28.48
N ALA A 24 -9.22 18.01 29.59
CA ALA A 24 -8.94 17.22 30.79
C ALA A 24 -10.22 16.68 31.46
N VAL A 25 -11.27 17.50 31.57
CA VAL A 25 -12.60 17.08 32.07
C VAL A 25 -13.25 16.03 31.14
N SER A 26 -12.96 16.08 29.85
CA SER A 26 -13.41 15.09 28.86
C SER A 26 -12.61 13.77 28.91
N GLY A 27 -11.68 13.61 29.86
CA GLY A 27 -10.80 12.44 30.00
C GLY A 27 -9.80 12.24 28.86
N HIS A 28 -9.80 13.15 27.88
CA HIS A 28 -8.99 13.06 26.67
C HIS A 28 -7.68 13.81 26.88
N THR A 29 -6.73 13.21 27.59
CA THR A 29 -5.34 13.67 27.43
C THR A 29 -4.92 13.41 25.97
N PRO A 30 -4.55 14.44 25.18
CA PRO A 30 -4.05 14.25 23.83
C PRO A 30 -2.60 13.76 23.92
N ARG A 31 -2.42 12.53 24.41
CA ARG A 31 -1.15 11.83 24.27
C ARG A 31 -0.95 11.59 22.79
N GLU A 32 -0.08 12.40 22.19
CA GLU A 32 0.26 12.32 20.76
C GLU A 32 0.55 10.87 20.39
N ALA A 33 -0.28 10.32 19.50
CA ALA A 33 -0.10 8.97 18.96
C ALA A 33 0.99 9.02 17.87
N ALA A 34 2.19 9.41 18.30
CA ALA A 34 3.39 9.45 17.48
C ALA A 34 3.87 8.02 17.24
N PHE A 35 3.21 7.35 16.28
CA PHE A 35 3.52 5.99 15.86
C PHE A 35 5.01 5.83 15.60
N THR A 36 5.60 4.78 16.16
CA THR A 36 7.01 4.46 16.00
C THR A 36 7.33 4.22 14.52
N SER A 37 8.43 4.80 14.01
CA SER A 37 8.82 4.62 12.60
C SER A 37 9.82 3.46 12.48
N ALA A 38 9.36 2.35 11.93
CA ALA A 38 10.20 1.27 11.44
C ALA A 38 10.99 1.68 10.18
N PHE A 39 11.91 0.82 9.74
CA PHE A 39 12.88 1.08 8.66
C PHE A 39 12.29 1.32 7.25
N ARG A 40 10.96 1.32 7.10
CA ARG A 40 10.21 1.60 5.85
C ARG A 40 8.89 2.38 6.07
N GLY A 41 8.66 2.97 7.24
CA GLY A 41 7.42 3.67 7.60
C GLY A 41 6.95 3.36 9.01
N TYR A 42 5.77 3.85 9.40
CA TYR A 42 5.18 3.60 10.72
C TYR A 42 5.01 2.11 11.04
N ASP A 43 5.12 1.74 12.31
CA ASP A 43 4.83 0.39 12.80
C ASP A 43 3.37 0.04 12.53
N LYS A 44 3.18 -1.00 11.71
CA LYS A 44 1.87 -1.43 11.24
C LYS A 44 1.01 -1.97 12.38
N ASP A 45 1.60 -2.66 13.35
CA ASP A 45 0.84 -3.29 14.43
C ASP A 45 0.40 -2.25 15.46
N GLU A 46 1.19 -1.19 15.66
CA GLU A 46 0.79 0.00 16.44
C GLU A 46 -0.36 0.77 15.78
N VAL A 47 -0.28 0.98 14.45
CA VAL A 47 -1.33 1.64 13.66
C VAL A 47 -2.61 0.81 13.61
N ASP A 48 -2.54 -0.49 13.33
CA ASP A 48 -3.70 -1.38 13.30
C ASP A 48 -4.37 -1.48 14.68
N ALA A 49 -3.59 -1.50 15.78
CA ALA A 49 -4.12 -1.44 17.14
C ALA A 49 -4.84 -0.12 17.45
N ALA A 50 -4.29 1.03 17.00
CA ALA A 50 -4.92 2.32 17.17
C ALA A 50 -6.22 2.45 16.34
N ILE A 51 -6.23 1.94 15.10
CA ILE A 51 -7.42 1.89 14.23
C ILE A 51 -8.48 0.97 14.85
N ALA A 52 -8.10 -0.19 15.39
CA ALA A 52 -9.01 -1.07 16.11
C ALA A 52 -9.60 -0.39 17.36
N GLY A 53 -8.78 0.31 18.16
CA GLY A 53 -9.21 1.06 19.34
C GLY A 53 -10.06 2.30 19.03
N LEU A 54 -9.89 2.93 17.87
CA LEU A 54 -10.78 3.98 17.37
C LEU A 54 -12.10 3.38 16.88
N THR A 55 -12.05 2.30 16.11
CA THR A 55 -13.23 1.58 15.61
C THR A 55 -14.10 1.05 16.75
N ALA A 56 -13.48 0.56 17.84
CA ALA A 56 -14.17 0.15 19.05
C ALA A 56 -14.87 1.32 19.76
N ARG A 57 -14.21 2.48 19.88
CA ARG A 57 -14.82 3.71 20.44
C ARG A 57 -16.00 4.21 19.60
N VAL A 58 -15.86 4.29 18.29
CA VAL A 58 -16.94 4.70 17.37
C VAL A 58 -18.15 3.75 17.48
N ARG A 59 -17.94 2.44 17.64
CA ARG A 59 -19.02 1.47 17.91
C ARG A 59 -19.66 1.71 19.28
N ALA A 60 -18.88 1.91 20.34
CA ALA A 60 -19.39 2.20 21.68
C ALA A 60 -20.22 3.50 21.73
N GLU A 61 -19.81 4.55 21.01
CA GLU A 61 -20.59 5.79 20.90
C GLU A 61 -21.87 5.61 20.05
N ALA A 62 -21.84 4.79 18.99
CA ALA A 62 -23.04 4.40 18.25
C ALA A 62 -24.03 3.60 19.12
N GLU A 63 -23.53 2.72 19.99
CA GLU A 63 -24.33 2.00 20.98
C GLU A 63 -24.89 2.93 22.06
N GLN A 64 -24.13 3.92 22.53
CA GLN A 64 -24.62 4.91 23.48
C GLN A 64 -25.68 5.84 22.87
N THR A 65 -25.49 6.33 21.64
CA THR A 65 -26.47 7.19 20.96
C THR A 65 -27.77 6.46 20.63
N THR A 66 -27.72 5.18 20.26
CA THR A 66 -28.92 4.36 20.10
C THR A 66 -29.61 4.10 21.45
N GLN A 67 -28.89 3.76 22.52
CA GLN A 67 -29.45 3.63 23.87
C GLN A 67 -30.11 4.92 24.38
N LEU A 68 -29.49 6.08 24.15
CA LEU A 68 -30.05 7.39 24.49
C LEU A 68 -31.31 7.71 23.67
N THR A 69 -31.30 7.40 22.37
CA THR A 69 -32.46 7.57 21.48
C THR A 69 -33.63 6.68 21.92
N GLU A 70 -33.37 5.43 22.29
CA GLU A 70 -34.37 4.53 22.87
C GLU A 70 -34.89 5.05 24.21
N ARG A 71 -34.01 5.49 25.12
CA ARG A 71 -34.41 6.06 26.42
C ARG A 71 -35.31 7.27 26.22
N HIS A 72 -34.97 8.18 25.31
CA HIS A 72 -35.79 9.34 24.98
C HIS A 72 -37.15 8.93 24.40
N ARG A 73 -37.18 7.96 23.46
CA ARG A 73 -38.42 7.41 22.90
C ARG A 73 -39.32 6.75 23.96
N ARG A 74 -38.74 6.04 24.94
CA ARG A 74 -39.47 5.45 26.08
C ARG A 74 -40.06 6.54 26.98
N VAL A 75 -39.30 7.60 27.30
CA VAL A 75 -39.80 8.75 28.09
C VAL A 75 -40.93 9.49 27.37
N LEU A 76 -40.82 9.72 26.06
CA LEU A 76 -41.89 10.33 25.26
C LEU A 76 -43.16 9.46 25.23
N ALA A 77 -43.02 8.13 25.16
CA ALA A 77 -44.16 7.21 25.23
C ALA A 77 -44.84 7.24 26.62
N GLN A 78 -44.05 7.26 27.69
CA GLN A 78 -44.56 7.40 29.06
C GLN A 78 -45.27 8.74 29.28
N GLY A 79 -44.72 9.84 28.76
CA GLY A 79 -45.35 11.17 28.82
C GLY A 79 -46.70 11.20 28.11
N ARG A 80 -46.81 10.62 26.90
CA ARG A 80 -48.09 10.49 26.19
C ARG A 80 -49.11 9.63 26.95
N GLN A 81 -48.66 8.54 27.58
CA GLN A 81 -49.54 7.71 28.42
C GLN A 81 -50.01 8.44 29.70
N ALA A 82 -49.19 9.32 30.28
CA ALA A 82 -49.58 10.14 31.41
C ALA A 82 -50.61 11.21 31.01
N VAL A 83 -50.41 11.90 29.89
CA VAL A 83 -51.36 12.87 29.34
C VAL A 83 -52.71 12.21 29.06
N ALA A 84 -52.73 11.08 28.34
CA ALA A 84 -53.97 10.37 28.01
C ALA A 84 -54.75 9.85 29.25
N ARG A 85 -54.07 9.62 30.39
CA ARG A 85 -54.73 9.30 31.67
C ARG A 85 -55.34 10.54 32.30
N LEU A 86 -54.58 11.64 32.38
CA LEU A 86 -55.07 12.91 32.91
C LEU A 86 -56.26 13.46 32.10
N GLU A 87 -56.24 13.29 30.77
CA GLU A 87 -57.38 13.62 29.90
C GLU A 87 -58.62 12.77 30.23
N ALA A 88 -58.47 11.46 30.42
CA ALA A 88 -59.57 10.58 30.81
C ALA A 88 -60.12 10.89 32.21
N GLU A 89 -59.23 11.09 33.19
CA GLU A 89 -59.58 11.50 34.57
C GLU A 89 -60.34 12.84 34.59
N LEU A 90 -59.91 13.80 33.77
CA LEU A 90 -60.53 15.12 33.62
C LEU A 90 -61.91 15.06 32.95
N GLU A 91 -62.12 14.20 31.95
CA GLU A 91 -63.46 13.97 31.40
C GLU A 91 -64.39 13.25 32.39
N THR A 92 -63.90 12.28 33.19
CA THR A 92 -64.72 11.68 34.25
C THR A 92 -65.09 12.67 35.36
N ALA A 93 -64.16 13.55 35.75
CA ALA A 93 -64.44 14.62 36.72
C ALA A 93 -65.46 15.64 36.16
N LYS A 94 -65.40 15.94 34.86
CA LYS A 94 -66.43 16.76 34.18
C LYS A 94 -67.80 16.07 34.21
N SER A 95 -67.91 14.81 33.81
CA SER A 95 -69.21 14.11 33.80
C SER A 95 -69.81 14.03 35.20
N GLU A 96 -69.02 13.67 36.22
CA GLU A 96 -69.48 13.71 37.61
C GLU A 96 -69.93 15.12 38.04
N SER A 97 -69.22 16.18 37.65
CA SER A 97 -69.62 17.55 38.00
C SER A 97 -70.93 17.98 37.31
N ALA A 98 -71.14 17.56 36.06
CA ALA A 98 -72.36 17.84 35.31
C ALA A 98 -73.57 17.07 35.87
N GLU A 99 -73.39 15.80 36.26
CA GLU A 99 -74.42 15.00 36.92
C GLU A 99 -74.81 15.58 38.29
N ARG A 100 -73.84 16.06 39.09
CA ARG A 100 -74.11 16.73 40.37
C ARG A 100 -74.90 18.03 40.19
N VAL A 101 -74.48 18.90 39.26
CA VAL A 101 -75.19 20.16 38.96
C VAL A 101 -76.60 19.90 38.43
N GLN A 102 -76.78 18.87 37.58
CA GLN A 102 -78.10 18.48 37.09
C GLN A 102 -79.00 17.99 38.24
N ALA A 103 -78.47 17.16 39.16
CA ALA A 103 -79.21 16.68 40.32
C ALA A 103 -79.60 17.82 41.29
N GLU A 104 -78.73 18.82 41.51
CA GLU A 104 -79.04 20.02 42.28
C GLU A 104 -80.16 20.86 41.61
N VAL A 105 -80.11 21.03 40.29
CA VAL A 105 -81.15 21.72 39.51
C VAL A 105 -82.49 20.97 39.59
N ASP A 106 -82.50 19.64 39.45
CA ASP A 106 -83.73 18.85 39.50
C ASP A 106 -84.34 18.83 40.91
N ALA A 107 -83.51 18.83 41.97
CA ALA A 107 -83.94 18.98 43.35
C ALA A 107 -84.58 20.36 43.61
N ALA A 108 -83.93 21.45 43.20
CA ALA A 108 -84.46 22.81 43.32
C ALA A 108 -85.79 22.99 42.54
N GLN A 109 -85.91 22.36 41.37
CA GLN A 109 -87.18 22.32 40.63
C GLN A 109 -88.26 21.50 41.36
N ALA A 110 -87.90 20.43 42.07
CA ALA A 110 -88.87 19.65 42.85
C ALA A 110 -89.42 20.46 44.04
N GLU A 111 -88.55 21.13 44.80
CA GLU A 111 -88.93 22.05 45.89
C GLU A 111 -89.81 23.21 45.37
N THR A 112 -89.47 23.76 44.20
CA THR A 112 -90.29 24.80 43.53
C THR A 112 -91.69 24.27 43.16
N ARG A 113 -91.82 23.02 42.71
CA ARG A 113 -93.13 22.40 42.40
C ARG A 113 -93.94 22.12 43.66
N GLU A 114 -93.31 21.65 44.73
CA GLU A 114 -93.99 21.38 46.01
C GLU A 114 -94.51 22.68 46.66
N THR A 115 -93.68 23.73 46.69
CA THR A 115 -94.07 25.03 47.24
C THR A 115 -95.20 25.69 46.44
N LEU A 116 -95.19 25.58 45.10
CA LEU A 116 -96.32 26.01 44.26
C LEU A 116 -97.60 25.22 44.56
N GLY A 117 -97.53 23.88 44.59
CA GLY A 117 -98.69 23.03 44.89
C GLY A 117 -99.30 23.29 46.27
N ARG A 118 -98.48 23.62 47.28
CA ARG A 118 -98.96 24.06 48.60
C ARG A 118 -99.72 25.39 48.51
N LEU A 119 -99.18 26.38 47.81
CA LEU A 119 -99.83 27.69 47.64
C LEU A 119 -101.14 27.61 46.86
N GLU A 120 -101.22 26.75 45.85
CA GLU A 120 -102.47 26.45 45.11
C GLU A 120 -103.53 25.83 46.02
N ALA A 121 -103.14 24.87 46.88
CA ALA A 121 -104.04 24.24 47.84
C ALA A 121 -104.53 25.22 48.93
N GLU A 122 -103.66 26.10 49.43
CA GLU A 122 -104.02 27.16 50.38
C GLU A 122 -105.01 28.17 49.76
N LEU A 123 -104.80 28.54 48.48
CA LEU A 123 -105.70 29.43 47.74
C LEU A 123 -107.07 28.79 47.47
N ALA A 124 -107.11 27.52 47.07
CA ALA A 124 -108.37 26.77 46.88
C ALA A 124 -109.15 26.64 48.20
N ALA A 125 -108.46 26.38 49.32
CA ALA A 125 -109.07 26.32 50.65
C ALA A 125 -109.63 27.69 51.11
N ALA A 126 -108.97 28.79 50.75
CA ALA A 126 -109.49 30.15 51.02
C ALA A 126 -110.77 30.44 50.21
N GLN A 127 -110.78 30.10 48.91
CA GLN A 127 -111.96 30.27 48.05
C GLN A 127 -113.17 29.46 48.53
N ALA A 128 -112.97 28.20 48.95
CA ALA A 128 -114.04 27.35 49.47
C ALA A 128 -114.67 27.91 50.76
N ARG A 129 -113.88 28.55 51.64
CA ARG A 129 -114.39 29.22 52.86
C ARG A 129 -115.26 30.43 52.52
N ALA A 130 -114.86 31.24 51.54
CA ALA A 130 -115.63 32.40 51.09
C ALA A 130 -116.99 31.98 50.51
N ALA A 131 -117.02 30.97 49.63
CA ALA A 131 -118.25 30.47 49.03
C ALA A 131 -119.24 29.88 50.06
N ASN A 132 -118.73 29.21 51.11
CA ASN A 132 -119.56 28.69 52.19
C ASN A 132 -120.17 29.82 53.04
N ALA A 133 -119.38 30.87 53.35
CA ALA A 133 -119.89 32.06 54.03
C ALA A 133 -121.02 32.76 53.24
N GLU A 134 -120.89 32.88 51.90
CA GLU A 134 -121.98 33.39 51.05
C GLU A 134 -123.25 32.52 51.12
N GLN A 135 -123.13 31.20 51.16
CA GLN A 135 -124.29 30.31 51.25
C GLN A 135 -125.02 30.47 52.60
N GLN A 136 -124.27 30.61 53.69
CA GLN A 136 -124.85 30.81 55.03
C GLN A 136 -125.64 32.14 55.13
N THR A 137 -125.14 33.23 54.54
CA THR A 137 -125.89 34.50 54.55
C THR A 137 -127.20 34.42 53.74
N ARG A 138 -127.22 33.66 52.64
CA ARG A 138 -128.46 33.42 51.86
C ARG A 138 -129.48 32.59 52.65
N GLY A 139 -129.07 31.48 53.26
CA GLY A 139 -129.99 30.63 54.04
C GLY A 139 -130.67 31.37 55.21
N LEU A 140 -129.90 32.18 55.95
CA LEU A 140 -130.44 33.03 57.02
C LEU A 140 -131.40 34.12 56.51
N THR A 141 -131.25 34.55 55.26
CA THR A 141 -132.17 35.51 54.62
C THR A 141 -133.50 34.85 54.24
N GLU A 142 -133.48 33.58 53.84
CA GLU A 142 -134.68 32.82 53.45
C GLU A 142 -135.49 32.34 54.67
N GLU A 143 -134.85 31.87 55.74
CA GLU A 143 -135.53 31.41 56.96
C GLU A 143 -136.33 32.53 57.64
N LEU A 144 -135.78 33.76 57.64
CA LEU A 144 -136.43 34.96 58.18
C LEU A 144 -137.71 35.34 57.42
N ALA A 145 -137.85 34.95 56.15
CA ALA A 145 -139.03 35.24 55.33
C ALA A 145 -140.18 34.22 55.52
N GLY A 146 -139.93 33.06 56.14
CA GLY A 146 -140.86 31.93 56.15
C GLY A 146 -141.85 31.84 57.33
N SER A 147 -141.73 32.70 58.34
CA SER A 147 -142.32 32.46 59.67
C SER A 147 -143.40 33.48 60.09
N ALA A 148 -144.61 33.39 59.50
CA ALA A 148 -145.71 34.31 59.82
C ALA A 148 -147.13 33.72 59.72
N ASP A 149 -147.74 33.32 60.85
CA ASP A 149 -149.12 33.70 61.21
C ASP A 149 -149.44 33.50 62.71
N GLY A 150 -150.49 34.13 63.22
CA GLY A 150 -151.03 33.92 64.58
C GLY A 150 -151.33 35.22 65.36
N THR A 151 -152.62 35.56 65.52
CA THR A 151 -153.10 36.82 66.14
C THR A 151 -154.11 36.54 67.25
N PRO A 152 -153.70 36.62 68.53
CA PRO A 152 -153.80 37.90 69.27
C PRO A 152 -152.46 38.35 69.87
N SER A 153 -151.39 37.60 69.59
CA SER A 153 -150.02 38.07 69.63
C SER A 153 -149.91 39.44 68.95
N ARG A 154 -150.46 39.58 67.73
CA ARG A 154 -150.18 40.67 66.78
C ARG A 154 -150.00 42.08 67.36
N HIS A 155 -150.77 42.59 68.33
CA HIS A 155 -150.45 43.93 68.90
C HIS A 155 -149.26 43.91 69.86
N LYS A 156 -149.16 42.94 70.78
CA LYS A 156 -147.94 42.76 71.60
C LYS A 156 -146.74 42.29 70.78
N PHE A 157 -147.02 41.64 69.66
CA PHE A 157 -146.05 41.14 68.69
C PHE A 157 -145.71 42.21 67.65
N GLU A 158 -146.51 43.28 67.47
CA GLU A 158 -146.17 44.52 66.77
C GLU A 158 -145.38 45.44 67.70
N GLU A 159 -145.69 45.50 68.99
CA GLU A 159 -144.83 46.16 69.99
C GLU A 159 -143.49 45.43 70.10
N VAL A 160 -143.48 44.10 70.19
CA VAL A 160 -142.24 43.30 70.19
C VAL A 160 -141.56 43.29 68.82
N LEU A 161 -142.26 43.24 67.68
CA LEU A 161 -141.63 43.39 66.36
C LEU A 161 -141.08 44.78 66.17
N ARG A 162 -141.72 45.84 66.68
CA ARG A 162 -141.21 47.22 66.59
C ARG A 162 -140.02 47.44 67.51
N VAL A 163 -140.05 46.90 68.73
CA VAL A 163 -138.88 46.89 69.62
C VAL A 163 -137.77 46.02 69.05
N ALA A 164 -138.09 44.90 68.39
CA ALA A 164 -137.14 44.06 67.68
C ALA A 164 -136.69 44.66 66.34
N GLU A 165 -137.44 45.55 65.71
CA GLU A 165 -137.09 46.29 64.50
C GLU A 165 -136.19 47.47 64.88
N ASP A 166 -136.50 48.21 65.94
CA ASP A 166 -135.61 49.21 66.53
C ASP A 166 -134.30 48.54 67.00
N GLN A 167 -134.38 47.40 67.69
CA GLN A 167 -133.19 46.64 68.12
C GLN A 167 -132.44 46.01 66.94
N ALA A 168 -133.10 45.42 65.95
CA ALA A 168 -132.46 44.88 64.74
C ALA A 168 -131.88 46.01 63.88
N SER A 169 -132.50 47.19 63.85
CA SER A 169 -131.98 48.37 63.17
C SER A 169 -130.76 48.96 63.90
N VAL A 170 -130.72 48.89 65.23
CA VAL A 170 -129.53 49.22 66.04
C VAL A 170 -128.43 48.16 65.88
N LEU A 171 -128.77 46.87 65.88
CA LEU A 171 -127.83 45.77 65.67
C LEU A 171 -127.28 45.77 64.25
N LEU A 172 -128.10 46.04 63.23
CA LEU A 172 -127.71 46.18 61.83
C LEU A 172 -126.79 47.39 61.67
N ARG A 173 -127.14 48.56 62.22
CA ARG A 173 -126.24 49.73 62.24
C ARG A 173 -124.91 49.42 62.93
N ASN A 174 -124.93 48.77 64.09
CA ASN A 174 -123.71 48.40 64.81
C ASN A 174 -122.88 47.33 64.05
N ALA A 175 -123.53 46.39 63.37
CA ALA A 175 -122.86 45.40 62.50
C ALA A 175 -122.29 46.04 61.22
N THR A 176 -122.97 47.03 60.63
CA THR A 176 -122.44 47.85 59.53
C THR A 176 -121.24 48.68 59.99
N ASP A 177 -121.36 49.39 61.12
CA ASP A 177 -120.27 50.13 61.75
C ASP A 177 -119.05 49.24 62.06
N GLN A 178 -119.27 48.01 62.55
CA GLN A 178 -118.21 47.04 62.81
C GLN A 178 -117.63 46.48 61.50
N GLY A 179 -118.47 46.21 60.50
CA GLY A 179 -118.07 45.79 59.17
C GLY A 179 -117.18 46.83 58.48
N ASP A 180 -117.58 48.10 58.49
CA ASP A 180 -116.78 49.21 57.94
C ASP A 180 -115.47 49.42 58.72
N ARG A 181 -115.47 49.28 60.05
CA ARG A 181 -114.23 49.30 60.86
C ARG A 181 -113.30 48.14 60.50
N LEU A 182 -113.83 46.93 60.34
CA LEU A 182 -113.06 45.74 59.94
C LEU A 182 -112.54 45.86 58.50
N LEU A 183 -113.35 46.36 57.57
CA LEU A 183 -112.94 46.60 56.18
C LEU A 183 -111.87 47.69 56.09
N ASN A 184 -111.97 48.77 56.86
CA ASN A 184 -110.98 49.83 56.88
C ASN A 184 -109.68 49.39 57.57
N ALA A 185 -109.76 48.64 58.68
CA ALA A 185 -108.58 48.03 59.31
C ALA A 185 -107.88 47.01 58.38
N ALA A 186 -108.65 46.16 57.67
CA ALA A 186 -108.09 45.21 56.71
C ALA A 186 -107.47 45.92 55.48
N ARG A 187 -108.07 47.03 55.00
CA ARG A 187 -107.46 47.88 53.96
C ARG A 187 -106.14 48.49 54.43
N GLU A 188 -106.10 49.04 55.64
CA GLU A 188 -104.89 49.61 56.23
C GLU A 188 -103.80 48.54 56.43
N GLU A 189 -104.17 47.33 56.89
CA GLU A 189 -103.25 46.21 57.01
C GLU A 189 -102.72 45.75 55.63
N ILE A 190 -103.58 45.66 54.60
CA ILE A 190 -103.17 45.34 53.23
C ILE A 190 -102.21 46.40 52.69
N ASP A 191 -102.51 47.69 52.86
CA ASP A 191 -101.64 48.77 52.42
C ASP A 191 -100.31 48.80 53.19
N ASN A 192 -100.30 48.45 54.48
CA ASN A 192 -99.07 48.36 55.28
C ASN A 192 -98.22 47.16 54.87
N ARG A 193 -98.80 45.95 54.78
CA ARG A 193 -98.13 44.75 54.22
C ARG A 193 -97.58 45.01 52.81
N ARG A 194 -98.30 45.80 51.99
CA ARG A 194 -97.86 46.17 50.63
C ARG A 194 -96.71 47.19 50.62
N LYS A 195 -96.66 48.12 51.58
CA LYS A 195 -95.50 49.02 51.79
C LYS A 195 -94.28 48.23 52.28
N GLU A 196 -94.49 47.33 53.24
CA GLU A 196 -93.47 46.45 53.81
C GLU A 196 -92.85 45.54 52.75
N ALA A 197 -93.66 44.76 52.02
CA ALA A 197 -93.19 43.88 50.95
C ALA A 197 -92.52 44.64 49.80
N LYS A 198 -92.94 45.89 49.52
CA LYS A 198 -92.25 46.77 48.56
C LYS A 198 -90.88 47.20 49.09
N ALA A 199 -90.79 47.64 50.34
CA ALA A 199 -89.53 48.07 50.96
C ALA A 199 -88.54 46.90 51.10
N GLU A 200 -89.03 45.71 51.41
CA GLU A 200 -88.24 44.46 51.43
C GLU A 200 -87.73 44.10 50.03
N ALA A 201 -88.59 44.14 49.00
CA ALA A 201 -88.17 43.91 47.62
C ALA A 201 -87.13 44.97 47.13
N GLU A 202 -87.31 46.24 47.48
CA GLU A 202 -86.35 47.31 47.19
C GLU A 202 -85.02 47.11 47.94
N ALA A 203 -85.05 46.61 49.18
CA ALA A 203 -83.86 46.26 49.95
C ALA A 203 -83.11 45.03 49.37
N ILE A 204 -83.82 43.97 49.00
CA ILE A 204 -83.24 42.76 48.36
C ILE A 204 -82.58 43.14 47.03
N VAL A 205 -83.26 43.94 46.19
CA VAL A 205 -82.70 44.41 44.91
C VAL A 205 -81.47 45.30 45.15
N SER A 206 -81.48 46.19 46.15
CA SER A 206 -80.33 47.02 46.50
C SER A 206 -79.13 46.19 46.98
N HIS A 207 -79.36 45.18 47.82
CA HIS A 207 -78.31 44.27 48.30
C HIS A 207 -77.73 43.43 47.16
N ALA A 208 -78.57 42.83 46.32
CA ALA A 208 -78.11 42.07 45.16
C ALA A 208 -77.33 42.93 44.15
N GLN A 209 -77.71 44.21 43.98
CA GLN A 209 -76.95 45.17 43.17
C GLN A 209 -75.60 45.53 43.81
N HIS A 210 -75.52 45.71 45.13
CA HIS A 210 -74.27 45.96 45.84
C HIS A 210 -73.32 44.77 45.71
N ASP A 211 -73.81 43.56 45.94
CA ASP A 211 -73.02 42.33 45.88
C ASP A 211 -72.52 42.07 44.45
N ALA A 212 -73.36 42.30 43.44
CA ALA A 212 -72.96 42.24 42.03
C ALA A 212 -71.90 43.30 41.66
N GLN A 213 -71.97 44.51 42.23
CA GLN A 213 -70.92 45.53 42.06
C GLN A 213 -69.62 45.13 42.76
N GLN A 214 -69.69 44.55 43.97
CA GLN A 214 -68.52 44.08 44.70
C GLN A 214 -67.86 42.89 44.00
N ALA A 215 -68.64 41.96 43.46
CA ALA A 215 -68.15 40.83 42.67
C ALA A 215 -67.44 41.30 41.38
N ARG A 216 -68.02 42.26 40.65
CA ARG A 216 -67.39 42.89 39.48
C ARG A 216 -66.06 43.56 39.86
N LEU A 217 -66.04 44.38 40.90
CA LEU A 217 -64.82 45.05 41.35
C LEU A 217 -63.71 44.05 41.72
N ARG A 218 -64.05 42.94 42.39
CA ARG A 218 -63.09 41.86 42.66
C ARG A 218 -62.53 41.27 41.37
N ILE A 219 -63.41 40.86 40.45
CA ILE A 219 -63.03 40.30 39.14
C ILE A 219 -62.14 41.27 38.34
N ASP A 220 -62.47 42.56 38.32
CA ASP A 220 -61.68 43.58 37.62
C ASP A 220 -60.28 43.75 38.25
N THR A 221 -60.17 43.71 39.59
CA THR A 221 -58.87 43.76 40.29
C THR A 221 -58.04 42.49 40.11
N GLU A 222 -58.67 41.31 40.11
CA GLU A 222 -58.02 40.02 39.88
C GLU A 222 -57.53 39.91 38.43
N LEU A 223 -58.38 40.28 37.45
CA LEU A 223 -58.03 40.34 36.03
C LEU A 223 -56.85 41.28 35.80
N THR A 224 -56.87 42.48 36.40
CA THR A 224 -55.75 43.44 36.32
C THR A 224 -54.47 42.86 36.93
N ALA A 225 -54.56 42.18 38.07
CA ALA A 225 -53.41 41.55 38.72
C ALA A 225 -52.84 40.36 37.92
N HIS A 226 -53.72 39.56 37.29
CA HIS A 226 -53.35 38.46 36.40
C HIS A 226 -52.72 38.96 35.10
N GLN A 227 -53.29 39.98 34.46
CA GLN A 227 -52.71 40.62 33.28
C GLN A 227 -51.32 41.19 33.60
N ALA A 228 -51.20 42.01 34.65
CA ALA A 228 -49.92 42.56 35.08
C ALA A 228 -48.90 41.48 35.50
N ARG A 229 -49.34 40.27 35.87
CA ARG A 229 -48.46 39.11 36.09
C ARG A 229 -48.00 38.50 34.76
N ILE A 230 -48.90 38.25 33.82
CA ILE A 230 -48.60 37.70 32.48
C ILE A 230 -47.67 38.66 31.71
N GLU A 231 -47.87 39.96 31.82
CA GLU A 231 -46.99 40.98 31.23
C GLU A 231 -45.56 40.89 31.81
N ARG A 232 -45.41 40.74 33.13
CA ARG A 232 -44.09 40.55 33.77
C ARG A 232 -43.43 39.22 33.40
N GLU A 233 -44.19 38.14 33.37
CA GLU A 233 -43.70 36.82 32.98
C GLU A 233 -43.28 36.78 31.50
N SER A 234 -44.04 37.44 30.60
CA SER A 234 -43.67 37.54 29.17
C SER A 234 -42.49 38.48 28.92
N ALA A 235 -42.38 39.60 29.63
CA ALA A 235 -41.22 40.50 29.57
C ALA A 235 -39.93 39.78 30.02
N HIS A 236 -40.00 39.01 31.11
CA HIS A 236 -38.86 38.24 31.60
C HIS A 236 -38.52 37.02 30.71
N ALA A 237 -39.50 36.44 30.03
CA ALA A 237 -39.26 35.43 28.98
C ALA A 237 -38.54 36.05 27.77
N ALA A 238 -38.98 37.24 27.31
CA ALA A 238 -38.34 37.97 26.22
C ALA A 238 -36.90 38.40 26.57
N GLU A 239 -36.67 38.87 27.80
CA GLU A 239 -35.34 39.17 28.34
C GLU A 239 -34.41 37.94 28.29
N LYS A 240 -34.90 36.77 28.72
CA LYS A 240 -34.17 35.49 28.64
C LYS A 240 -33.86 35.05 27.22
N VAL A 241 -34.78 35.26 26.26
CA VAL A 241 -34.52 35.01 24.84
C VAL A 241 -33.40 35.93 24.33
N VAL A 242 -33.49 37.24 24.59
CA VAL A 242 -32.46 38.21 24.18
C VAL A 242 -31.11 37.94 24.85
N GLN A 243 -31.08 37.45 26.09
CA GLN A 243 -29.85 36.98 26.73
C GLN A 243 -29.28 35.75 26.01
N ALA A 244 -30.09 34.71 25.78
CA ALA A 244 -29.66 33.49 25.10
C ALA A 244 -29.19 33.75 23.65
N GLU A 245 -29.81 34.70 22.94
CA GLU A 245 -29.37 35.13 21.61
C GLU A 245 -27.99 35.82 21.63
N ARG A 246 -27.71 36.65 22.65
CA ARG A 246 -26.40 37.28 22.86
C ARG A 246 -25.33 36.26 23.22
N GLU A 247 -25.64 35.31 24.09
CA GLU A 247 -24.74 34.20 24.46
C GLU A 247 -24.45 33.31 23.24
N ALA A 248 -25.47 32.95 22.46
CA ALA A 248 -25.31 32.20 21.22
C ALA A 248 -24.55 32.99 20.13
N ALA A 249 -24.64 34.32 20.09
CA ALA A 249 -23.82 35.16 19.22
C ALA A 249 -22.35 35.20 19.67
N ALA A 250 -22.09 35.28 20.99
CA ALA A 250 -20.75 35.23 21.56
C ALA A 250 -20.09 33.87 21.27
N ILE A 251 -20.77 32.75 21.57
CA ILE A 251 -20.29 31.39 21.32
C ILE A 251 -19.99 31.16 19.83
N ARG A 252 -20.84 31.64 18.91
CA ARG A 252 -20.54 31.58 17.46
C ARG A 252 -19.29 32.39 17.09
N THR A 253 -19.18 33.61 17.61
CA THR A 253 -18.01 34.48 17.36
C THR A 253 -16.72 33.88 17.89
N GLU A 254 -16.77 33.17 19.02
CA GLU A 254 -15.63 32.47 19.62
C GLU A 254 -15.28 31.19 18.84
N ALA A 255 -16.27 30.39 18.46
CA ALA A 255 -16.08 29.21 17.61
C ALA A 255 -15.51 29.57 16.22
N GLU A 256 -15.95 30.67 15.61
CA GLU A 256 -15.41 31.18 14.35
C GLU A 256 -13.94 31.61 14.49
N LYS A 257 -13.57 32.27 15.60
CA LYS A 257 -12.17 32.61 15.93
C LYS A 257 -11.32 31.37 16.16
N GLY A 258 -11.81 30.39 16.91
CA GLY A 258 -11.14 29.11 17.13
C GLY A 258 -10.93 28.35 15.81
N ALA A 259 -11.96 28.26 14.98
CA ALA A 259 -11.87 27.65 13.64
C ALA A 259 -10.95 28.44 12.69
N ALA A 260 -10.80 29.76 12.83
CA ALA A 260 -9.80 30.54 12.10
C ALA A 260 -8.37 30.30 12.62
N ALA A 261 -8.19 30.18 13.93
CA ALA A 261 -6.90 29.87 14.55
C ALA A 261 -6.41 28.47 14.14
N LEU A 262 -7.26 27.44 14.24
CA LEU A 262 -6.94 26.06 13.82
C LEU A 262 -6.62 26.00 12.31
N ARG A 263 -7.35 26.73 11.45
CA ARG A 263 -7.00 26.85 10.02
C ARG A 263 -5.65 27.53 9.80
N SER A 264 -5.29 28.55 10.59
CA SER A 264 -3.97 29.19 10.50
C SER A 264 -2.83 28.31 11.04
N MET A 265 -3.12 27.46 12.02
CA MET A 265 -2.16 26.49 12.57
C MET A 265 -1.87 25.39 11.54
N GLY A 266 -2.90 24.68 11.07
CA GLY A 266 -2.74 23.65 10.03
C GLY A 266 -2.16 24.17 8.71
N ALA A 267 -2.42 25.44 8.35
CA ALA A 267 -1.75 26.08 7.21
C ALA A 267 -0.23 26.18 7.43
N ARG A 268 0.22 26.68 8.59
CA ARG A 268 1.66 26.78 8.90
C ARG A 268 2.33 25.42 9.02
N GLU A 269 1.63 24.43 9.59
CA GLU A 269 2.13 23.05 9.69
C GLU A 269 2.30 22.41 8.31
N THR A 270 1.36 22.63 7.38
CA THR A 270 1.48 22.16 6.00
C THR A 270 2.53 22.92 5.19
N GLU A 271 2.75 24.22 5.46
CA GLU A 271 3.87 24.98 4.88
C GLU A 271 5.24 24.50 5.41
N LEU A 272 5.35 24.21 6.72
CA LEU A 272 6.57 23.68 7.34
C LEU A 272 6.89 22.28 6.83
N ALA A 273 5.94 21.33 6.91
CA ALA A 273 6.12 19.97 6.41
C ALA A 273 6.42 19.93 4.89
N ARG A 274 5.92 20.91 4.14
CA ARG A 274 6.30 21.11 2.73
C ARG A 274 7.73 21.61 2.59
N ALA A 275 8.17 22.60 3.37
CA ALA A 275 9.54 23.08 3.35
C ALA A 275 10.52 21.95 3.70
N ASP A 276 10.27 21.19 4.77
CA ASP A 276 11.06 20.03 5.18
C ASP A 276 11.15 18.97 4.06
N ALA A 277 10.04 18.70 3.36
CA ALA A 277 10.02 17.78 2.23
C ALA A 277 10.79 18.31 1.00
N GLU A 278 10.70 19.61 0.70
CA GLU A 278 11.47 20.24 -0.38
C GLU A 278 12.98 20.32 -0.06
N ASP A 279 13.34 20.49 1.21
CA ASP A 279 14.72 20.42 1.72
C ASP A 279 15.28 18.99 1.64
N ALA A 280 14.52 17.97 2.07
CA ALA A 280 14.90 16.57 1.93
C ALA A 280 15.06 16.13 0.46
N VAL A 281 14.20 16.62 -0.44
CA VAL A 281 14.35 16.39 -1.89
C VAL A 281 15.59 17.10 -2.45
N ARG A 282 15.97 18.27 -1.92
CA ARG A 282 17.24 18.93 -2.28
C ARG A 282 18.44 18.13 -1.78
N GLU A 283 18.43 17.62 -0.56
CA GLU A 283 19.51 16.76 -0.04
C GLU A 283 19.67 15.47 -0.87
N LEU A 284 18.56 14.78 -1.16
CA LEU A 284 18.60 13.56 -1.98
C LEU A 284 19.16 13.81 -3.39
N ARG A 285 18.90 14.98 -3.99
CA ARG A 285 19.51 15.39 -5.27
C ARG A 285 21.01 15.65 -5.16
N VAL A 286 21.48 16.28 -4.08
CA VAL A 286 22.92 16.47 -3.84
C VAL A 286 23.61 15.11 -3.70
N ARG A 287 23.08 14.22 -2.84
CA ARG A 287 23.61 12.86 -2.66
C ARG A 287 23.61 12.06 -3.97
N ALA A 288 22.58 12.20 -4.81
CA ALA A 288 22.54 11.56 -6.13
C ALA A 288 23.67 12.05 -7.06
N LEU A 289 23.89 13.37 -7.13
CA LEU A 289 25.00 13.96 -7.91
C LEU A 289 26.38 13.54 -7.37
N GLU A 290 26.52 13.41 -6.05
CA GLU A 290 27.74 12.86 -5.41
C GLU A 290 27.96 11.39 -5.77
N PHE A 291 26.90 10.57 -5.80
CA PHE A 291 26.99 9.18 -6.26
C PHE A 291 27.35 9.09 -7.73
N GLU A 292 26.72 9.88 -8.61
CA GLU A 292 27.06 9.96 -10.04
C GLU A 292 28.52 10.38 -10.24
N ALA A 293 28.99 11.40 -9.52
CA ALA A 293 30.39 11.83 -9.53
C ALA A 293 31.38 10.78 -8.95
N SER A 294 30.93 9.91 -8.04
CA SER A 294 31.74 8.79 -7.55
C SER A 294 31.77 7.61 -8.53
N LEU A 295 30.69 7.42 -9.29
CA LEU A 295 30.54 6.36 -10.27
C LEU A 295 31.31 6.67 -11.55
N THR A 296 31.28 7.91 -12.04
CA THR A 296 32.10 8.35 -13.18
C THR A 296 33.58 8.24 -12.87
N ARG A 297 34.05 8.71 -11.70
CA ARG A 297 35.44 8.50 -11.26
C ARG A 297 35.84 7.02 -11.29
N ARG A 298 35.03 6.13 -10.72
CA ARG A 298 35.30 4.68 -10.76
C ARG A 298 35.28 4.09 -12.18
N GLN A 299 34.47 4.64 -13.09
CA GLN A 299 34.50 4.26 -14.50
C GLN A 299 35.76 4.78 -15.21
N ASP A 300 36.22 5.98 -14.90
CA ASP A 300 37.44 6.57 -15.47
C ASP A 300 38.69 5.86 -14.92
N ASP A 301 38.72 5.52 -13.63
CA ASP A 301 39.76 4.72 -12.98
C ASP A 301 39.82 3.32 -13.62
N ALA A 302 38.68 2.63 -13.74
CA ALA A 302 38.62 1.30 -14.36
C ALA A 302 38.96 1.31 -15.86
N GLN A 303 38.64 2.40 -16.58
CA GLN A 303 39.07 2.58 -17.98
C GLN A 303 40.58 2.81 -18.07
N GLN A 304 41.18 3.56 -17.13
CA GLN A 304 42.63 3.73 -17.07
C GLN A 304 43.33 2.41 -16.74
N GLU A 305 42.85 1.64 -15.76
CA GLU A 305 43.36 0.30 -15.45
C GLU A 305 43.24 -0.63 -16.66
N PHE A 306 42.09 -0.64 -17.36
CA PHE A 306 41.90 -1.42 -18.57
C PHE A 306 42.86 -1.00 -19.70
N LEU A 307 43.07 0.30 -19.92
CA LEU A 307 44.03 0.80 -20.92
C LEU A 307 45.48 0.45 -20.56
N VAL A 308 45.85 0.50 -19.28
CA VAL A 308 47.18 0.08 -18.81
C VAL A 308 47.38 -1.43 -19.03
N LEU A 309 46.41 -2.26 -18.64
CA LEU A 309 46.45 -3.71 -18.85
C LEU A 309 46.44 -4.07 -20.35
N HIS A 310 45.66 -3.36 -21.16
CA HIS A 310 45.64 -3.54 -22.62
C HIS A 310 47.00 -3.19 -23.24
N ASN A 311 47.59 -2.04 -22.90
CA ASN A 311 48.91 -1.65 -23.38
C ASN A 311 50.01 -2.62 -22.91
N GLN A 312 49.92 -3.15 -21.68
CA GLN A 312 50.82 -4.20 -21.19
C GLN A 312 50.65 -5.51 -21.97
N ALA A 313 49.41 -5.90 -22.31
CA ALA A 313 49.12 -7.08 -23.11
C ALA A 313 49.57 -6.95 -24.57
N VAL A 314 49.39 -5.76 -25.17
CA VAL A 314 49.93 -5.44 -26.51
C VAL A 314 51.45 -5.49 -26.48
N ALA A 315 52.11 -4.79 -25.55
CA ALA A 315 53.57 -4.83 -25.41
C ALA A 315 54.12 -6.21 -24.99
N HIS A 316 53.28 -7.14 -24.54
CA HIS A 316 53.64 -8.55 -24.32
C HIS A 316 53.48 -9.38 -25.59
N ALA A 317 52.40 -9.19 -26.34
CA ALA A 317 52.20 -9.81 -27.65
C ALA A 317 53.27 -9.36 -28.66
N GLU A 318 53.60 -8.06 -28.70
CA GLU A 318 54.67 -7.49 -29.52
C GLU A 318 56.01 -8.15 -29.20
N ARG A 319 56.37 -8.29 -27.92
CA ARG A 319 57.58 -9.03 -27.49
C ARG A 319 57.55 -10.49 -27.94
N ILE A 320 56.46 -11.21 -27.73
CA ILE A 320 56.34 -12.60 -28.21
C ILE A 320 56.51 -12.68 -29.74
N THR A 321 55.94 -11.74 -30.51
CA THR A 321 56.14 -11.71 -31.96
C THR A 321 57.56 -11.31 -32.36
N GLN A 322 58.22 -10.43 -31.61
CA GLN A 322 59.64 -10.09 -31.84
C GLN A 322 60.54 -11.28 -31.52
N ASP A 323 60.42 -11.87 -30.33
CA ASP A 323 61.18 -13.05 -29.91
C ASP A 323 61.00 -14.21 -30.91
N ALA A 324 59.78 -14.44 -31.40
CA ALA A 324 59.49 -15.44 -32.43
C ALA A 324 60.13 -15.08 -33.79
N ASN A 325 60.08 -13.81 -34.21
CA ASN A 325 60.73 -13.35 -35.44
C ASN A 325 62.26 -13.44 -35.34
N GLU A 326 62.85 -13.15 -34.18
CA GLU A 326 64.27 -13.30 -33.91
C GLU A 326 64.69 -14.78 -33.88
N GLN A 327 63.88 -15.66 -33.30
CA GLN A 327 64.08 -17.11 -33.36
C GLN A 327 64.00 -17.64 -34.80
N VAL A 328 63.02 -17.18 -35.59
CA VAL A 328 62.91 -17.50 -37.02
C VAL A 328 64.13 -16.99 -37.79
N ALA A 329 64.55 -15.74 -37.59
CA ALA A 329 65.74 -15.18 -38.23
C ALA A 329 67.02 -15.96 -37.86
N ALA A 330 67.23 -16.27 -36.58
CA ALA A 330 68.36 -17.07 -36.12
C ALA A 330 68.34 -18.50 -36.68
N SER A 331 67.15 -19.10 -36.84
CA SER A 331 67.00 -20.42 -37.49
C SER A 331 67.31 -20.37 -38.99
N LEU A 332 66.92 -19.28 -39.68
CA LEU A 332 67.25 -19.05 -41.09
C LEU A 332 68.75 -18.81 -41.28
N GLU A 333 69.40 -18.01 -40.43
CA GLU A 333 70.86 -17.88 -40.43
C GLU A 333 71.55 -19.22 -40.11
N HIS A 334 71.01 -20.03 -39.20
CA HIS A 334 71.56 -21.36 -38.92
C HIS A 334 71.44 -22.26 -40.16
N ALA A 335 70.28 -22.30 -40.79
CA ALA A 335 70.07 -23.03 -42.05
C ALA A 335 71.01 -22.54 -43.16
N GLN A 336 71.21 -21.23 -43.32
CA GLN A 336 72.17 -20.65 -44.26
C GLN A 336 73.62 -21.04 -43.94
N ARG A 337 74.03 -21.00 -42.67
CA ARG A 337 75.37 -21.44 -42.22
C ARG A 337 75.59 -22.95 -42.36
N VAL A 338 74.54 -23.75 -42.31
CA VAL A 338 74.59 -25.20 -42.61
C VAL A 338 74.66 -25.43 -44.11
N ALA A 339 73.87 -24.70 -44.91
CA ALA A 339 73.89 -24.76 -46.36
C ALA A 339 75.25 -24.33 -46.93
N SER A 340 75.83 -23.21 -46.48
CA SER A 340 77.14 -22.77 -46.96
C SER A 340 78.25 -23.76 -46.59
N LYS A 341 78.19 -24.37 -45.39
CA LYS A 341 79.09 -25.46 -45.02
C LYS A 341 78.88 -26.69 -45.91
N ALA A 342 77.65 -27.04 -46.27
CA ALA A 342 77.35 -28.14 -47.17
C ALA A 342 77.89 -27.86 -48.58
N GLU A 343 77.76 -26.63 -49.10
CA GLU A 343 78.37 -26.20 -50.36
C GLU A 343 79.90 -26.24 -50.32
N ASP A 344 80.53 -25.80 -49.22
CA ASP A 344 81.99 -25.88 -49.05
C ASP A 344 82.47 -27.34 -48.93
N PHE A 345 81.73 -28.21 -48.23
CA PHE A 345 81.99 -29.65 -48.21
C PHE A 345 81.81 -30.27 -49.61
N GLU A 346 80.75 -29.92 -50.36
CA GLU A 346 80.51 -30.41 -51.72
C GLU A 346 81.62 -29.95 -52.67
N ARG A 347 82.09 -28.70 -52.52
CA ARG A 347 83.22 -28.14 -53.29
C ARG A 347 84.53 -28.86 -52.93
N LEU A 348 84.78 -29.15 -51.65
CA LEU A 348 85.94 -29.90 -51.19
C LEU A 348 85.91 -31.34 -51.70
N MET A 349 84.77 -32.04 -51.57
CA MET A 349 84.60 -33.42 -52.04
C MET A 349 84.73 -33.51 -53.57
N ARG A 350 84.21 -32.53 -54.32
CA ARG A 350 84.40 -32.43 -55.79
C ARG A 350 85.87 -32.16 -56.15
N ALA A 351 86.57 -31.29 -55.43
CA ALA A 351 88.00 -31.07 -55.63
C ALA A 351 88.84 -32.31 -55.28
N GLN A 352 88.49 -33.02 -54.21
CA GLN A 352 89.12 -34.28 -53.81
C GLN A 352 88.85 -35.39 -54.84
N ALA A 353 87.64 -35.48 -55.39
CA ALA A 353 87.32 -36.39 -56.49
C ALA A 353 88.21 -36.11 -57.71
N HIS A 354 88.32 -34.84 -58.15
CA HIS A 354 89.21 -34.45 -59.25
C HIS A 354 90.70 -34.71 -58.95
N GLN A 355 91.15 -34.62 -57.69
CA GLN A 355 92.50 -35.03 -57.30
C GLN A 355 92.71 -36.55 -57.39
N ILE A 356 91.72 -37.35 -56.97
CA ILE A 356 91.75 -38.81 -57.08
C ILE A 356 91.71 -39.24 -58.56
N GLU A 357 90.92 -38.57 -59.40
CA GLU A 357 90.91 -38.75 -60.85
C GLU A 357 92.27 -38.40 -61.47
N ALA A 358 92.90 -37.29 -61.06
CA ALA A 358 94.21 -36.88 -61.57
C ALA A 358 95.33 -37.87 -61.17
N ASP A 359 95.35 -38.32 -59.91
CA ASP A 359 96.29 -39.32 -59.41
C ASP A 359 96.08 -40.69 -60.09
N ALA A 360 94.83 -41.14 -60.23
CA ALA A 360 94.51 -42.35 -60.99
C ALA A 360 94.99 -42.26 -62.46
N ASN A 361 94.81 -41.11 -63.12
CA ASN A 361 95.32 -40.87 -64.46
C ASN A 361 96.85 -40.83 -64.52
N LEU A 362 97.54 -40.26 -63.52
CA LEU A 362 99.00 -40.28 -63.44
C LEU A 362 99.52 -41.72 -63.29
N ARG A 363 98.97 -42.49 -62.34
CA ARG A 363 99.32 -43.91 -62.13
C ARG A 363 99.06 -44.76 -63.37
N ALA A 364 97.97 -44.51 -64.10
CA ALA A 364 97.67 -45.19 -65.36
C ALA A 364 98.71 -44.86 -66.45
N ASN A 365 99.07 -43.58 -66.61
CA ASN A 365 100.12 -43.17 -67.54
C ASN A 365 101.51 -43.73 -67.15
N GLU A 366 101.87 -43.74 -65.87
CA GLU A 366 103.10 -44.39 -65.41
C GLU A 366 103.14 -45.90 -65.70
N GLN A 367 102.00 -46.60 -65.62
CA GLN A 367 101.93 -48.01 -66.00
C GLN A 367 102.07 -48.20 -67.52
N LEU A 368 101.45 -47.32 -68.33
CA LEU A 368 101.61 -47.31 -69.78
C LEU A 368 103.06 -47.01 -70.20
N ASP A 369 103.74 -46.06 -69.54
CA ASP A 369 105.14 -45.73 -69.82
C ASP A 369 106.11 -46.81 -69.32
N ARG A 370 105.86 -47.44 -68.17
CA ARG A 370 106.58 -48.65 -67.74
C ARG A 370 106.39 -49.80 -68.75
N ALA A 371 105.19 -49.97 -69.30
CA ALA A 371 104.92 -50.95 -70.35
C ALA A 371 105.63 -50.59 -71.68
N ARG A 372 105.66 -49.32 -72.09
CA ARG A 372 106.39 -48.82 -73.26
C ARG A 372 107.89 -49.04 -73.13
N VAL A 373 108.50 -48.69 -72.00
CA VAL A 373 109.94 -48.92 -71.74
C VAL A 373 110.26 -50.41 -71.78
N LYS A 374 109.43 -51.26 -71.17
CA LYS A 374 109.60 -52.72 -71.22
C LYS A 374 109.44 -53.27 -72.64
N ALA A 375 108.51 -52.76 -73.44
CA ALA A 375 108.34 -53.11 -74.84
C ALA A 375 109.55 -52.68 -75.68
N GLN A 376 110.09 -51.47 -75.45
CA GLN A 376 111.30 -50.99 -76.13
C GLN A 376 112.52 -51.87 -75.78
N GLN A 377 112.72 -52.23 -74.51
CA GLN A 377 113.79 -53.15 -74.11
C GLN A 377 113.68 -54.53 -74.80
N ILE A 378 112.47 -55.03 -75.03
CA ILE A 378 112.24 -56.25 -75.80
C ILE A 378 112.58 -56.03 -77.28
N MET A 379 112.16 -54.91 -77.89
CA MET A 379 112.52 -54.55 -79.27
C MET A 379 114.04 -54.40 -79.44
N ASP A 380 114.73 -53.76 -78.50
CA ASP A 380 116.17 -53.56 -78.53
C ASP A 380 116.93 -54.89 -78.40
N MET A 381 116.50 -55.79 -77.50
CA MET A 381 117.05 -57.15 -77.42
C MET A 381 116.82 -57.95 -78.71
N VAL A 382 115.61 -57.92 -79.28
CA VAL A 382 115.30 -58.61 -80.54
C VAL A 382 116.10 -58.03 -81.71
N THR A 383 116.29 -56.71 -81.76
CA THR A 383 117.09 -56.01 -82.78
C THR A 383 118.58 -56.36 -82.63
N MET A 384 119.12 -56.35 -81.42
CA MET A 384 120.52 -56.72 -81.16
C MET A 384 120.78 -58.20 -81.43
N HIS A 385 119.85 -59.09 -81.06
CA HIS A 385 119.96 -60.53 -81.35
C HIS A 385 119.91 -60.81 -82.86
N SER A 386 118.97 -60.20 -83.58
CA SER A 386 118.89 -60.36 -85.05
C SER A 386 120.09 -59.76 -85.78
N GLN A 387 120.62 -58.62 -85.34
CA GLN A 387 121.89 -58.08 -85.85
C GLN A 387 123.08 -59.02 -85.54
N SER A 388 123.12 -59.66 -84.37
CA SER A 388 124.15 -60.64 -84.02
C SER A 388 124.09 -61.87 -84.92
N VAL A 389 122.89 -62.42 -85.15
CA VAL A 389 122.67 -63.59 -86.03
C VAL A 389 123.03 -63.25 -87.49
N LEU A 390 122.71 -62.04 -87.97
CA LEU A 390 123.16 -61.56 -89.28
C LEU A 390 124.69 -61.45 -89.37
N ARG A 391 125.37 -61.02 -88.30
CA ARG A 391 126.83 -60.86 -88.28
C ARG A 391 127.56 -62.20 -88.24
N ASP A 392 127.07 -63.16 -87.45
CA ASP A 392 127.53 -64.55 -87.44
C ASP A 392 127.34 -65.23 -88.81
N ALA A 393 126.22 -64.95 -89.49
CA ALA A 393 125.97 -65.42 -90.85
C ALA A 393 126.96 -64.79 -91.84
N GLU A 394 127.18 -63.47 -91.79
CA GLU A 394 128.18 -62.79 -92.61
C GLU A 394 129.58 -63.38 -92.42
N ASP A 395 130.05 -63.50 -91.17
CA ASP A 395 131.38 -64.00 -90.86
C ASP A 395 131.56 -65.48 -91.25
N ARG A 396 130.53 -66.33 -91.14
CA ARG A 396 130.53 -67.66 -91.79
C ARG A 396 130.74 -67.58 -93.31
N THR A 397 130.10 -66.64 -94.02
CA THR A 397 130.36 -66.48 -95.47
C THR A 397 131.76 -65.93 -95.77
N ARG A 398 132.37 -65.14 -94.87
CA ARG A 398 133.76 -64.68 -95.03
C ARG A 398 134.73 -65.85 -94.83
N GLN A 399 134.51 -66.66 -93.79
CA GLN A 399 135.31 -67.84 -93.48
C GLN A 399 135.27 -68.90 -94.61
N LEU A 400 134.09 -69.15 -95.20
CA LEU A 400 133.95 -70.04 -96.36
C LEU A 400 134.69 -69.53 -97.63
N ARG A 401 134.69 -68.22 -97.89
CA ARG A 401 135.48 -67.64 -99.00
C ARG A 401 136.98 -67.77 -98.76
N TRP A 402 137.43 -67.54 -97.53
CA TRP A 402 138.84 -67.68 -97.14
C TRP A 402 139.32 -69.13 -97.29
N GLN A 403 138.50 -70.11 -96.89
CA GLN A 403 138.78 -71.53 -97.09
C GLN A 403 138.89 -71.92 -98.58
N GLN A 404 138.05 -71.36 -99.46
CA GLN A 404 138.18 -71.56 -100.91
C GLN A 404 139.49 -70.99 -101.49
N GLN A 405 139.94 -69.82 -101.03
CA GLN A 405 141.25 -69.28 -101.43
C GLN A 405 142.41 -70.15 -100.92
N GLN A 406 142.35 -70.63 -99.67
CA GLN A 406 143.38 -71.54 -99.15
C GLN A 406 143.45 -72.86 -99.92
N LEU A 407 142.31 -73.50 -100.22
CA LEU A 407 142.27 -74.71 -101.06
C LEU A 407 142.85 -74.48 -102.45
N THR A 408 142.58 -73.33 -103.07
CA THR A 408 143.15 -72.98 -104.38
C THR A 408 144.67 -72.79 -104.31
N SER A 409 145.19 -72.21 -103.23
CA SER A 409 146.63 -72.05 -102.99
C SER A 409 147.33 -73.40 -102.74
N PHE A 410 146.74 -74.25 -101.91
CA PHE A 410 147.35 -75.50 -101.46
C PHE A 410 147.45 -76.54 -102.59
N MET A 411 146.47 -76.57 -103.50
CA MET A 411 146.47 -77.45 -104.67
C MET A 411 147.54 -77.10 -105.71
N ALA A 412 148.15 -75.90 -105.66
CA ALA A 412 149.27 -75.52 -106.50
C ALA A 412 150.63 -75.97 -105.94
N GLU A 413 150.79 -76.00 -104.61
CA GLU A 413 152.06 -76.29 -103.93
C GLU A 413 152.28 -77.79 -103.70
N VAL A 414 151.21 -78.58 -103.57
CA VAL A 414 151.27 -80.04 -103.30
C VAL A 414 151.44 -80.88 -104.58
N SER A 415 151.39 -80.28 -105.78
CA SER A 415 151.50 -81.03 -107.03
C SER A 415 152.93 -81.37 -107.49
N ASP A 416 153.97 -80.74 -106.91
CA ASP A 416 155.35 -80.83 -107.43
C ASP A 416 156.33 -81.61 -106.52
N LEU A 417 155.91 -82.02 -105.31
CA LEU A 417 156.75 -82.88 -104.47
C LEU A 417 155.97 -83.91 -103.61
N ILE A 418 156.03 -85.17 -104.07
CA ILE A 418 156.05 -86.39 -103.23
C ILE A 418 154.84 -86.56 -102.27
N ARG A 419 153.68 -86.84 -102.86
CA ARG A 419 153.05 -88.19 -102.89
C ARG A 419 153.75 -89.26 -102.01
N PRO A 420 153.06 -90.07 -101.17
CA PRO A 420 151.68 -90.01 -100.63
C PRO A 420 151.74 -89.95 -99.06
N GLU A 421 150.85 -90.40 -98.16
CA GLU A 421 149.70 -91.33 -98.16
C GLU A 421 148.48 -90.88 -97.34
N THR A 422 147.36 -91.46 -97.76
CA THR A 422 145.98 -91.54 -97.26
C THR A 422 145.76 -92.04 -95.82
N ALA A 423 144.86 -91.38 -95.08
CA ALA A 423 143.79 -91.98 -94.25
C ALA A 423 142.85 -90.87 -93.69
N PHE A 424 141.70 -91.13 -93.07
CA PHE A 424 140.44 -91.84 -93.37
C PHE A 424 139.60 -91.78 -92.07
N ASP A 425 138.26 -91.77 -92.17
CA ASP A 425 137.27 -92.01 -91.06
C ASP A 425 137.24 -91.04 -89.84
N ALA A 426 136.19 -91.00 -88.99
CA ALA A 426 134.73 -91.24 -89.13
C ALA A 426 133.99 -90.85 -87.81
N SER A 427 132.68 -91.16 -87.74
CA SER A 427 131.78 -91.19 -86.56
C SER A 427 131.27 -89.82 -86.03
N GLU A 428 129.96 -89.56 -85.78
CA GLU A 428 128.92 -90.10 -84.85
C GLU A 428 128.79 -89.24 -83.55
N ALA A 429 127.64 -89.08 -82.85
CA ALA A 429 126.19 -89.26 -83.14
C ALA A 429 125.34 -88.75 -81.92
N GLU A 430 124.04 -89.05 -81.89
CA GLU A 430 123.16 -89.24 -80.69
C GLU A 430 122.50 -88.02 -79.94
N PRO A 431 121.35 -88.21 -79.21
CA PRO A 431 120.16 -87.32 -79.33
C PRO A 431 119.31 -87.09 -78.02
N VAL A 432 117.98 -86.84 -78.14
CA VAL A 432 116.83 -86.97 -77.16
C VAL A 432 116.82 -86.07 -75.87
N GLU A 433 115.80 -85.90 -75.00
CA GLU A 433 114.35 -86.24 -74.76
C GLU A 433 113.81 -85.26 -73.65
N GLU A 434 112.54 -85.07 -73.18
CA GLU A 434 111.11 -85.32 -73.55
C GLU A 434 110.19 -84.44 -72.62
N ALA A 435 108.86 -84.46 -72.81
CA ALA A 435 107.76 -84.15 -71.84
C ALA A 435 107.52 -82.66 -71.45
N GLU A 436 106.38 -82.16 -70.95
CA GLU A 436 105.00 -82.62 -70.60
C GLU A 436 104.56 -82.47 -69.10
N ARG A 437 103.49 -81.67 -68.87
CA ARG A 437 102.53 -81.60 -67.72
C ARG A 437 103.02 -81.20 -66.30
N ILE A 438 102.03 -81.16 -65.37
CA ILE A 438 101.99 -80.69 -63.95
C ILE A 438 101.70 -79.16 -63.82
N ALA A 439 100.61 -78.63 -63.25
CA ALA A 439 99.44 -79.06 -62.45
C ALA A 439 99.46 -78.77 -60.93
N GLU A 440 98.45 -77.98 -60.49
CA GLU A 440 97.85 -77.94 -59.13
C GLU A 440 98.75 -77.51 -57.92
N PRO A 441 98.22 -77.46 -56.66
CA PRO A 441 97.18 -76.50 -56.22
C PRO A 441 97.46 -75.88 -54.83
N ALA A 442 96.56 -75.01 -54.34
CA ALA A 442 96.11 -74.84 -52.93
C ALA A 442 95.20 -73.56 -52.86
N VAL A 443 94.03 -73.45 -52.18
CA VAL A 443 93.50 -74.03 -50.92
C VAL A 443 94.22 -73.42 -49.69
N SER A 444 93.57 -72.81 -48.70
CA SER A 444 92.18 -72.97 -48.20
C SER A 444 91.53 -71.62 -47.82
N PRO A 445 90.19 -71.56 -47.67
CA PRO A 445 89.49 -70.53 -46.90
C PRO A 445 89.40 -70.90 -45.41
N GLU A 446 88.82 -70.00 -44.61
CA GLU A 446 87.91 -70.21 -43.46
C GLU A 446 87.37 -68.79 -43.13
N ASP A 447 86.07 -68.49 -42.98
CA ASP A 447 85.00 -69.05 -42.12
C ASP A 447 85.07 -68.60 -40.65
N GLY A 448 83.91 -68.38 -40.04
CA GLY A 448 83.72 -67.63 -38.79
C GLY A 448 82.91 -66.34 -39.04
N GLU A 449 81.58 -66.34 -39.11
CA GLU A 449 80.58 -66.69 -38.06
C GLU A 449 80.66 -65.80 -36.80
N ARG A 450 79.57 -65.34 -36.16
CA ARG A 450 78.12 -65.40 -36.44
C ARG A 450 77.38 -64.36 -35.55
N GLY A 451 76.08 -64.13 -35.83
CA GLY A 451 75.14 -63.47 -34.91
C GLY A 451 75.00 -61.95 -35.11
N GLY A 452 73.85 -61.39 -35.51
CA GLY A 452 72.58 -62.00 -35.93
C GLY A 452 71.41 -61.70 -34.98
N GLU A 453 70.24 -61.40 -35.56
CA GLU A 453 68.93 -61.19 -34.89
C GLU A 453 68.88 -59.95 -33.94
N SER A 454 67.77 -59.23 -33.75
CA SER A 454 66.58 -59.00 -34.59
C SER A 454 65.90 -57.67 -34.10
N GLU A 455 64.82 -57.10 -34.62
CA GLU A 455 63.81 -57.51 -35.62
C GLU A 455 63.25 -56.24 -36.34
N ALA A 456 62.15 -56.35 -37.09
CA ALA A 456 61.22 -55.23 -37.37
C ALA A 456 60.25 -55.07 -36.16
N ASP A 457 59.47 -53.99 -35.96
CA ASP A 457 58.42 -53.53 -36.87
C ASP A 457 57.81 -52.16 -36.45
N GLN A 458 56.84 -51.69 -37.27
CA GLN A 458 55.73 -50.70 -37.04
C GLN A 458 55.60 -50.01 -35.65
N ALA A 459 55.50 -48.68 -35.51
CA ALA A 459 54.58 -47.66 -36.10
C ALA A 459 53.35 -47.34 -35.22
N ASP A 460 52.82 -46.11 -35.36
CA ASP A 460 51.56 -45.57 -34.79
C ASP A 460 51.43 -45.51 -33.24
N GLU A 461 50.54 -44.70 -32.63
CA GLU A 461 49.98 -43.36 -32.92
C GLU A 461 49.33 -42.85 -31.59
N LEU A 462 48.82 -41.60 -31.57
CA LEU A 462 47.88 -41.01 -30.59
C LEU A 462 48.43 -40.77 -29.16
N GLU A 463 48.55 -39.54 -28.69
CA GLU A 463 47.47 -38.58 -28.37
C GLU A 463 46.64 -39.00 -27.14
N ARG A 464 46.73 -38.17 -26.08
CA ARG A 464 45.60 -37.90 -25.18
C ARG A 464 45.76 -36.54 -24.50
N VAL A 465 44.87 -35.63 -24.86
CA VAL A 465 44.65 -34.33 -24.23
C VAL A 465 43.24 -34.31 -23.66
N GLU A 466 43.10 -33.71 -22.47
CA GLU A 466 41.84 -33.34 -21.79
C GLU A 466 40.87 -34.47 -21.35
N GLY A 467 40.03 -34.12 -20.37
CA GLY A 467 39.18 -35.02 -19.58
C GLY A 467 39.01 -34.51 -18.14
#